data_AF-A0A7Y1ZZA0-F1
#
_entry.id   AF-A0A7Y1ZZA0-F1
#
_cell.length_a   1.000
_cell.length_b   1.000
_cell.length_c   1.000
_cell.angle_alpha   90.00
_cell.angle_beta   90.00
_cell.angle_gamma   90.00
#
_symmetry.space_group_name_H-M   'P 1'
#
loop_
_entity.id
_entity.type
_entity.pdbx_description
1 polymer ?
#
loop_
_entity_poly.entity_id
_entity_poly.type
_entity_poly.pdbx_seq_one_letter_code
_entity_poly.pdbx_strand_id
1 'polypeptide(L)'
;MRHFFIFSIFFLFACSEQDQSSEISVPTSELEEDLRIEFQRYRDEILDTRELTIMLREGGYVYDPTLLHSVEMVDEYINSKEQALNIGVYAADLNYMTIFEQNKDNMVYADAIFRLAEELSISEAFDKEYLTELLKNNIPSYKLKSDELNDVFEQAKNEINSSDRAQITALIIAGSWVEGMYLSTSLAQEEWPNEEIAERMWHQCFSYHQVLKMLKIYKDYPPCDVVYRKFLELEPAVTNITETSVRTLKDHLLSYHGIILDLREFIIQN
;
A
#
# COMPACT_ATOMS: atom_id res chain seq x y z
N MET A 1 77.82 11.39 -16.47
CA MET A 1 77.09 10.53 -15.52
C MET A 1 76.21 11.41 -14.64
N ARG A 2 74.90 11.40 -14.89
CA ARG A 2 73.78 11.49 -13.92
C ARG A 2 72.53 11.85 -14.71
N HIS A 3 71.77 10.80 -15.06
CA HIS A 3 70.39 10.91 -15.46
C HIS A 3 69.59 11.47 -14.28
N PHE A 4 68.76 12.49 -14.52
CA PHE A 4 67.71 12.90 -13.60
C PHE A 4 66.38 12.55 -14.23
N PHE A 5 65.73 11.56 -13.64
CA PHE A 5 64.42 11.04 -14.01
C PHE A 5 63.38 11.76 -13.12
N ILE A 6 62.35 12.31 -13.77
CA ILE A 6 60.92 12.27 -13.41
C ILE A 6 60.52 12.61 -11.95
N PHE A 7 59.60 13.57 -11.77
CA PHE A 7 58.16 13.29 -11.51
C PHE A 7 57.42 14.61 -11.32
N SER A 8 56.55 14.95 -12.28
CA SER A 8 55.60 16.06 -12.17
C SER A 8 54.39 15.55 -11.39
N ILE A 9 54.20 16.03 -10.15
CA ILE A 9 53.02 15.74 -9.34
C ILE A 9 51.98 16.82 -9.64
N PHE A 10 50.99 16.49 -10.46
CA PHE A 10 49.74 17.23 -10.54
C PHE A 10 48.92 16.95 -9.28
N PHE A 11 48.85 17.93 -8.37
CA PHE A 11 47.82 17.98 -7.33
C PHE A 11 46.52 18.45 -7.98
N LEU A 12 45.63 17.52 -8.31
CA LEU A 12 44.22 17.84 -8.57
C LEU A 12 43.50 17.84 -7.23
N PHE A 13 43.15 19.05 -6.77
CA PHE A 13 42.12 19.29 -5.77
C PHE A 13 40.80 18.72 -6.29
N ALA A 14 40.29 17.67 -5.65
CA ALA A 14 38.94 17.19 -5.89
C ALA A 14 37.99 17.92 -4.94
N CYS A 15 36.97 18.55 -5.54
CA CYS A 15 35.85 19.23 -4.87
C CYS A 15 35.18 18.35 -3.82
N SER A 16 34.78 18.99 -2.72
CA SER A 16 33.77 18.52 -1.78
C SER A 16 32.47 19.29 -2.03
N GLU A 17 31.46 18.59 -2.54
CA GLU A 17 30.02 18.92 -2.64
C GLU A 17 29.40 17.64 -3.27
N GLN A 18 28.20 17.16 -3.00
CA GLN A 18 27.10 17.41 -2.07
C GLN A 18 26.01 16.35 -2.43
N ASP A 19 25.12 16.02 -1.50
CA ASP A 19 23.84 15.31 -1.67
C ASP A 19 23.77 14.04 -2.53
N GLN A 20 23.63 12.90 -1.85
CA GLN A 20 23.04 11.69 -2.42
C GLN A 20 21.53 11.71 -2.23
N SER A 21 20.80 12.41 -3.10
CA SER A 21 19.48 11.94 -3.51
C SER A 21 19.73 10.88 -4.59
N SER A 22 19.73 9.60 -4.21
CA SER A 22 19.86 8.52 -5.18
C SER A 22 18.58 8.46 -6.03
N GLU A 23 18.61 9.16 -7.16
CA GLU A 23 17.67 8.96 -8.26
C GLU A 23 17.90 7.54 -8.79
N ILE A 24 17.12 6.58 -8.30
CA ILE A 24 17.17 5.21 -8.79
C ILE A 24 16.50 5.23 -10.16
N SER A 25 17.30 5.12 -11.21
CA SER A 25 16.83 4.83 -12.55
C SER A 25 16.06 3.52 -12.53
N VAL A 26 14.74 3.62 -12.62
CA VAL A 26 13.85 2.48 -12.87
C VAL A 26 14.34 1.79 -14.14
N PRO A 27 14.76 0.52 -14.10
CA PRO A 27 15.04 -0.22 -15.31
C PRO A 27 13.70 -0.45 -16.02
N THR A 28 13.41 0.36 -17.03
CA THR A 28 12.30 0.12 -17.95
C THR A 28 12.64 -1.10 -18.81
N SER A 29 12.51 -2.31 -18.27
CA SER A 29 12.26 -3.45 -19.13
C SER A 29 10.84 -3.29 -19.63
N GLU A 30 10.65 -3.10 -20.93
CA GLU A 30 9.34 -3.11 -21.57
C GLU A 30 8.67 -4.44 -21.17
N LEU A 31 7.75 -4.39 -20.21
CA LEU A 31 7.10 -5.58 -19.69
C LEU A 31 6.31 -6.20 -20.84
N GLU A 32 6.52 -7.49 -21.10
CA GLU A 32 5.81 -8.21 -22.15
C GLU A 32 4.29 -8.03 -21.98
N GLU A 33 3.56 -7.88 -23.08
CA GLU A 33 2.11 -7.62 -23.07
C GLU A 33 1.35 -8.68 -22.25
N ASP A 34 1.76 -9.94 -22.34
CA ASP A 34 1.18 -11.04 -21.58
C ASP A 34 1.29 -10.81 -20.05
N LEU A 35 2.43 -10.29 -19.58
CA LEU A 35 2.63 -9.97 -18.17
C LEU A 35 1.78 -8.76 -17.74
N ARG A 36 1.53 -7.79 -18.63
CA ARG A 36 0.63 -6.66 -18.35
C ARG A 36 -0.82 -7.14 -18.20
N ILE A 37 -1.25 -8.07 -19.06
CA ILE A 37 -2.58 -8.70 -18.96
C ILE A 37 -2.70 -9.51 -17.67
N GLU A 38 -1.66 -10.28 -17.31
CA GLU A 38 -1.65 -11.01 -16.04
C GLU A 38 -1.71 -10.08 -14.83
N PHE A 39 -0.99 -8.96 -14.86
CA PHE A 39 -1.01 -7.96 -13.80
C PHE A 39 -2.42 -7.41 -13.60
N GLN A 40 -3.07 -6.97 -14.68
CA GLN A 40 -4.42 -6.43 -14.60
C GLN A 40 -5.41 -7.48 -14.09
N ARG A 41 -5.30 -8.73 -14.56
CA ARG A 41 -6.13 -9.82 -14.03
C ARG A 41 -5.94 -10.03 -12.53
N TYR A 42 -4.71 -10.11 -12.04
CA TYR A 42 -4.47 -10.30 -10.60
C TYR A 42 -4.95 -9.10 -9.80
N ARG A 43 -4.77 -7.86 -10.31
CA ARG A 43 -5.32 -6.65 -9.71
C ARG A 43 -6.84 -6.72 -9.59
N ASP A 44 -7.54 -7.06 -10.66
CA ASP A 44 -9.01 -7.13 -10.69
C ASP A 44 -9.57 -8.26 -9.80
N GLU A 45 -8.78 -9.29 -9.53
CA GLU A 45 -9.12 -10.40 -8.62
C GLU A 45 -8.83 -10.08 -7.12
N ILE A 46 -8.18 -8.96 -6.80
CA ILE A 46 -8.02 -8.50 -5.40
C ILE A 46 -9.36 -7.92 -4.95
N LEU A 47 -9.93 -8.50 -3.88
CA LEU A 47 -11.21 -8.05 -3.34
C LEU A 47 -11.02 -6.72 -2.59
N ASP A 48 -11.95 -5.79 -2.80
CA ASP A 48 -11.93 -4.49 -2.13
C ASP A 48 -12.19 -4.65 -0.61
N THR A 49 -11.19 -4.31 0.19
CA THR A 49 -11.23 -4.40 1.66
C THR A 49 -12.18 -3.37 2.27
N ARG A 50 -12.52 -2.30 1.54
CA ARG A 50 -13.50 -1.29 1.94
C ARG A 50 -14.89 -1.86 2.20
N GLU A 51 -15.33 -2.81 1.37
CA GLU A 51 -16.65 -3.43 1.55
C GLU A 51 -16.74 -4.11 2.92
N LEU A 52 -15.66 -4.74 3.35
CA LEU A 52 -15.58 -5.37 4.68
C LEU A 52 -15.64 -4.32 5.80
N THR A 53 -14.92 -3.21 5.67
CA THR A 53 -14.98 -2.09 6.63
C THR A 53 -16.39 -1.48 6.72
N ILE A 54 -17.08 -1.33 5.59
CA ILE A 54 -18.49 -0.91 5.54
C ILE A 54 -19.38 -1.90 6.31
N MET A 55 -19.22 -3.20 6.06
CA MET A 55 -20.01 -4.23 6.75
C MET A 55 -19.76 -4.23 8.26
N LEU A 56 -18.52 -4.02 8.69
CA LEU A 56 -18.17 -3.87 10.11
C LEU A 56 -18.87 -2.64 10.72
N ARG A 57 -18.82 -1.48 10.05
CA ARG A 57 -19.55 -0.30 10.49
C ARG A 57 -21.06 -0.58 10.62
N GLU A 58 -21.68 -1.21 9.62
CA GLU A 58 -23.11 -1.54 9.63
C GLU A 58 -23.47 -2.60 10.69
N GLY A 59 -22.50 -3.45 11.04
CA GLY A 59 -22.58 -4.42 12.12
C GLY A 59 -22.49 -3.80 13.53
N GLY A 60 -22.25 -2.50 13.64
CA GLY A 60 -22.19 -1.77 14.92
C GLY A 60 -20.81 -1.70 15.55
N TYR A 61 -19.75 -2.14 14.84
CA TYR A 61 -18.37 -1.90 15.26
C TYR A 61 -18.09 -0.41 15.31
N VAL A 62 -17.23 0.02 16.22
CA VAL A 62 -16.96 1.43 16.50
C VAL A 62 -15.62 1.84 15.90
N TYR A 63 -15.54 3.11 15.50
CA TYR A 63 -14.28 3.69 15.04
C TYR A 63 -13.22 3.70 16.15
N ASP A 64 -12.01 3.25 15.83
CA ASP A 64 -10.85 3.32 16.70
C ASP A 64 -9.72 4.11 16.00
N PRO A 65 -9.43 5.35 16.43
CA PRO A 65 -8.36 6.16 15.85
C PRO A 65 -6.96 5.59 16.14
N THR A 66 -6.81 4.69 17.11
CA THR A 66 -5.50 4.11 17.45
C THR A 66 -5.02 3.08 16.43
N LEU A 67 -5.93 2.63 15.54
CA LEU A 67 -5.58 1.75 14.43
C LEU A 67 -4.93 2.52 13.28
N LEU A 68 -5.18 3.83 13.15
CA LEU A 68 -4.64 4.62 12.05
C LEU A 68 -3.11 4.68 12.11
N HIS A 69 -2.48 4.72 10.93
CA HIS A 69 -1.07 4.95 10.81
C HIS A 69 -0.71 6.42 11.07
N SER A 70 0.36 6.68 11.81
CA SER A 70 0.73 8.04 12.20
C SER A 70 1.29 8.82 11.01
N VAL A 71 0.61 9.92 10.65
CA VAL A 71 1.06 10.90 9.64
C VAL A 71 2.40 11.57 9.99
N GLU A 72 2.89 11.45 11.22
CA GLU A 72 4.22 11.93 11.62
C GLU A 72 5.34 11.13 10.93
N MET A 73 5.05 9.91 10.47
CA MET A 73 6.02 9.04 9.79
C MET A 73 6.28 9.43 8.33
N VAL A 74 5.50 10.35 7.74
CA VAL A 74 5.62 10.72 6.32
C VAL A 74 7.03 11.15 5.95
N ASP A 75 7.70 11.91 6.83
CA ASP A 75 9.06 12.41 6.62
C ASP A 75 10.15 11.34 6.75
N GLU A 76 9.81 10.19 7.33
CA GLU A 76 10.75 9.07 7.52
C GLU A 76 10.79 8.13 6.29
N TYR A 77 9.86 8.28 5.35
CA TYR A 77 9.79 7.47 4.13
C TYR A 77 10.65 8.07 3.01
N ILE A 78 11.85 7.51 2.83
CA ILE A 78 12.89 8.08 1.97
C ILE A 78 12.96 7.34 0.63
N ASN A 79 12.75 6.03 0.62
CA ASN A 79 12.91 5.24 -0.60
C ASN A 79 11.58 4.92 -1.29
N SER A 80 11.64 4.59 -2.58
CA SER A 80 10.44 4.40 -3.39
C SER A 80 9.54 3.25 -2.92
N LYS A 81 10.10 2.24 -2.26
CA LYS A 81 9.36 1.12 -1.68
C LYS A 81 8.49 1.62 -0.53
N GLU A 82 9.11 2.28 0.46
CA GLU A 82 8.43 2.87 1.62
C GLU A 82 7.33 3.84 1.19
N GLN A 83 7.66 4.78 0.29
CA GLN A 83 6.74 5.82 -0.15
C GLN A 83 5.52 5.22 -0.86
N ALA A 84 5.73 4.26 -1.78
CA ALA A 84 4.64 3.68 -2.55
C ALA A 84 3.71 2.82 -1.67
N LEU A 85 4.28 2.00 -0.78
CA LEU A 85 3.49 1.21 0.16
C LEU A 85 2.67 2.12 1.08
N ASN A 86 3.27 3.18 1.61
CA ASN A 86 2.61 4.06 2.57
C ASN A 86 1.60 5.02 1.94
N ILE A 87 1.69 5.33 0.63
CA ILE A 87 0.55 5.92 -0.12
C ILE A 87 -0.67 5.00 -0.01
N GLY A 88 -0.48 3.69 -0.19
CA GLY A 88 -1.54 2.70 -0.05
C GLY A 88 -2.11 2.64 1.37
N VAL A 89 -1.25 2.63 2.38
CA VAL A 89 -1.62 2.65 3.81
C VAL A 89 -2.48 3.88 4.12
N TYR A 90 -1.98 5.09 3.84
CA TYR A 90 -2.72 6.31 4.13
C TYR A 90 -4.03 6.43 3.32
N ALA A 91 -4.09 5.87 2.11
CA ALA A 91 -5.33 5.81 1.33
C ALA A 91 -6.38 4.90 1.99
N ALA A 92 -5.98 3.75 2.53
CA ALA A 92 -6.87 2.86 3.28
C ALA A 92 -7.36 3.52 4.59
N ASP A 93 -6.45 4.17 5.33
CA ASP A 93 -6.78 4.95 6.53
C ASP A 93 -7.78 6.08 6.24
N LEU A 94 -7.53 6.86 5.18
CA LEU A 94 -8.43 7.92 4.75
C LEU A 94 -9.82 7.38 4.39
N ASN A 95 -9.87 6.20 3.76
CA ASN A 95 -11.13 5.54 3.45
C ASN A 95 -11.84 5.04 4.72
N TYR A 96 -11.10 4.45 5.67
CA TYR A 96 -11.63 4.06 6.98
C TYR A 96 -12.22 5.24 7.75
N MET A 97 -11.50 6.36 7.83
CA MET A 97 -12.01 7.60 8.41
C MET A 97 -13.28 8.08 7.70
N THR A 98 -13.31 8.00 6.36
CA THR A 98 -14.47 8.37 5.55
C THR A 98 -15.67 7.47 5.83
N ILE A 99 -15.46 6.15 5.87
CA ILE A 99 -16.51 5.17 6.18
C ILE A 99 -17.06 5.43 7.56
N PHE A 100 -16.25 5.82 8.55
CA PHE A 100 -16.72 6.12 9.92
C PHE A 100 -17.10 7.59 10.15
N GLU A 101 -17.15 8.40 9.10
CA GLU A 101 -17.51 9.83 9.11
C GLU A 101 -16.60 10.70 10.02
N GLN A 102 -15.34 10.32 10.16
CA GLN A 102 -14.33 11.02 10.94
C GLN A 102 -13.62 12.07 10.07
N ASN A 103 -14.18 13.27 10.02
CA ASN A 103 -13.71 14.33 9.11
C ASN A 103 -12.64 15.27 9.70
N LYS A 104 -12.25 15.12 10.97
CA LYS A 104 -11.36 16.12 11.62
C LYS A 104 -9.93 16.12 11.06
N ASP A 105 -9.42 14.94 10.73
CA ASP A 105 -8.02 14.77 10.34
C ASP A 105 -7.85 14.30 8.89
N ASN A 106 -8.95 14.15 8.13
CA ASN A 106 -8.94 13.55 6.79
C ASN A 106 -8.03 14.31 5.79
N MET A 107 -7.96 15.63 5.91
CA MET A 107 -7.07 16.48 5.10
C MET A 107 -5.59 16.19 5.37
N VAL A 108 -5.24 15.85 6.62
CA VAL A 108 -3.84 15.56 6.99
C VAL A 108 -3.38 14.26 6.33
N TYR A 109 -4.25 13.25 6.25
CA TYR A 109 -3.96 12.00 5.53
C TYR A 109 -3.89 12.21 4.01
N ALA A 110 -4.77 13.05 3.45
CA ALA A 110 -4.66 13.43 2.04
C ALA A 110 -3.34 14.13 1.74
N ASP A 111 -2.93 15.09 2.57
CA ASP A 111 -1.64 15.79 2.42
C ASP A 111 -0.45 14.84 2.56
N ALA A 112 -0.52 13.86 3.47
CA ALA A 112 0.48 12.79 3.59
C ALA A 112 0.65 12.02 2.27
N ILE A 113 -0.46 11.62 1.63
CA ILE A 113 -0.45 10.94 0.33
C ILE A 113 0.18 11.82 -0.75
N PHE A 114 -0.21 13.10 -0.83
CA PHE A 114 0.33 14.01 -1.85
C PHE A 114 1.84 14.22 -1.69
N ARG A 115 2.32 14.37 -0.45
CA ARG A 115 3.77 14.53 -0.18
C ARG A 115 4.55 13.31 -0.64
N LEU A 116 4.11 12.10 -0.29
CA LEU A 116 4.75 10.87 -0.77
C LEU A 116 4.68 10.73 -2.30
N ALA A 117 3.56 11.14 -2.91
CA ALA A 117 3.41 11.13 -4.36
C ALA A 117 4.32 12.15 -5.05
N GLU A 118 4.57 13.31 -4.45
CA GLU A 118 5.53 14.32 -4.93
C GLU A 118 6.97 13.79 -4.87
N GLU A 119 7.37 13.18 -3.76
CA GLU A 119 8.70 12.54 -3.61
C GLU A 119 8.93 11.43 -4.65
N LEU A 120 7.87 10.66 -4.95
CA LEU A 120 7.89 9.65 -6.01
C LEU A 120 7.77 10.23 -7.42
N SER A 121 7.55 11.55 -7.59
CA SER A 121 7.26 12.19 -8.88
C SER A 121 6.08 11.55 -9.61
N ILE A 122 5.02 11.21 -8.88
CA ILE A 122 3.74 10.65 -9.39
C ILE A 122 2.54 11.50 -8.96
N SER A 123 2.74 12.65 -8.33
CA SER A 123 1.67 13.52 -7.83
C SER A 123 0.72 14.00 -8.92
N GLU A 124 1.18 14.15 -10.17
CA GLU A 124 0.35 14.53 -11.32
C GLU A 124 -0.75 13.50 -11.64
N ALA A 125 -0.62 12.25 -11.16
CA ALA A 125 -1.66 11.24 -11.32
C ALA A 125 -2.87 11.48 -10.40
N PHE A 126 -2.74 12.30 -9.36
CA PHE A 126 -3.78 12.54 -8.37
C PHE A 126 -4.45 13.89 -8.62
N ASP A 127 -5.78 13.90 -8.75
CA ASP A 127 -6.56 15.14 -8.79
C ASP A 127 -6.69 15.73 -7.37
N LYS A 128 -5.73 16.60 -7.01
CA LYS A 128 -5.62 17.18 -5.68
C LYS A 128 -6.78 18.11 -5.35
N GLU A 129 -7.19 18.91 -6.32
CA GLU A 129 -8.33 19.82 -6.20
C GLU A 129 -9.60 19.03 -5.93
N TYR A 130 -9.89 18.01 -6.73
CA TYR A 130 -11.09 17.19 -6.58
C TYR A 130 -11.09 16.41 -5.25
N LEU A 131 -9.98 15.79 -4.86
CA LEU A 131 -9.88 15.12 -3.56
C LEU A 131 -10.13 16.09 -2.39
N THR A 132 -9.54 17.27 -2.46
CA THR A 132 -9.72 18.32 -1.43
C THR A 132 -11.18 18.76 -1.33
N GLU A 133 -11.85 18.96 -2.48
CA GLU A 133 -13.28 19.30 -2.52
C GLU A 133 -14.13 18.18 -1.94
N LEU A 134 -13.88 16.93 -2.36
CA LEU A 134 -14.57 15.74 -1.87
C LEU A 134 -14.49 15.64 -0.34
N LEU A 135 -13.29 15.83 0.24
CA LEU A 135 -13.09 15.71 1.69
C LEU A 135 -13.77 16.83 2.48
N LYS A 136 -13.83 18.05 1.94
CA LYS A 136 -14.53 19.21 2.53
C LYS A 136 -16.05 19.12 2.41
N ASN A 137 -16.54 18.49 1.35
CA ASN A 137 -17.96 18.42 1.07
C ASN A 137 -18.68 17.49 2.04
N ASN A 138 -19.88 17.91 2.43
CA ASN A 138 -20.80 17.11 3.23
C ASN A 138 -21.65 16.23 2.30
N ILE A 139 -21.10 15.08 1.92
CA ILE A 139 -21.83 14.07 1.16
C ILE A 139 -22.73 13.28 2.13
N PRO A 140 -24.05 13.16 1.89
CA PRO A 140 -25.00 12.59 2.85
C PRO A 140 -24.80 11.09 3.17
N SER A 141 -23.98 10.38 2.40
CA SER A 141 -23.75 8.95 2.56
C SER A 141 -22.25 8.68 2.60
N TYR A 142 -21.79 8.08 3.70
CA TYR A 142 -20.41 7.63 3.84
C TYR A 142 -20.02 6.60 2.77
N LYS A 143 -20.98 5.77 2.30
CA LYS A 143 -20.77 4.82 1.20
C LYS A 143 -20.45 5.56 -0.08
N LEU A 144 -21.30 6.53 -0.45
CA LEU A 144 -21.09 7.34 -1.66
C LEU A 144 -19.79 8.15 -1.59
N LYS A 145 -19.49 8.75 -0.43
CA LYS A 145 -18.22 9.49 -0.25
C LYS A 145 -17.01 8.57 -0.37
N SER A 146 -17.12 7.36 0.17
CA SER A 146 -16.08 6.33 0.09
C SER A 146 -15.95 5.74 -1.33
N ASP A 147 -17.03 5.67 -2.11
CA ASP A 147 -17.04 5.35 -3.55
C ASP A 147 -16.31 6.40 -4.37
N GLU A 148 -16.68 7.67 -4.23
CA GLU A 148 -15.99 8.76 -4.92
C GLU A 148 -14.51 8.83 -4.53
N LEU A 149 -14.18 8.61 -3.25
CA LEU A 149 -12.79 8.57 -2.79
C LEU A 149 -12.01 7.43 -3.43
N ASN A 150 -12.61 6.24 -3.53
CA ASN A 150 -11.99 5.10 -4.18
C ASN A 150 -11.77 5.36 -5.67
N ASP A 151 -12.72 5.99 -6.35
CA ASP A 151 -12.61 6.34 -7.77
C ASP A 151 -11.42 7.28 -8.03
N VAL A 152 -11.14 8.24 -7.14
CA VAL A 152 -9.94 9.10 -7.23
C VAL A 152 -8.66 8.25 -7.19
N PHE A 153 -8.57 7.33 -6.23
CA PHE A 153 -7.39 6.47 -6.09
C PHE A 153 -7.25 5.45 -7.23
N GLU A 154 -8.35 4.91 -7.75
CA GLU A 154 -8.32 4.03 -8.92
C GLU A 154 -7.86 4.76 -10.18
N GLN A 155 -8.32 6.00 -10.39
CA GLN A 155 -7.85 6.85 -11.50
C GLN A 155 -6.35 7.10 -11.38
N ALA A 156 -5.86 7.52 -10.21
CA ALA A 156 -4.44 7.73 -9.99
C ALA A 156 -3.61 6.45 -10.24
N LYS A 157 -4.05 5.30 -9.71
CA LYS A 157 -3.40 4.01 -9.96
C LYS A 157 -3.38 3.64 -11.44
N ASN A 158 -4.44 3.95 -12.19
CA ASN A 158 -4.51 3.71 -13.63
C ASN A 158 -3.54 4.59 -14.42
N GLU A 159 -3.42 5.89 -14.07
CA GLU A 159 -2.45 6.80 -14.68
C GLU A 159 -0.99 6.40 -14.37
N ILE A 160 -0.70 6.00 -13.13
CA ILE A 160 0.64 5.50 -12.76
C ILE A 160 0.94 4.21 -13.54
N ASN A 161 -0.04 3.32 -13.66
CA ASN A 161 0.11 2.03 -14.34
C ASN A 161 0.22 2.15 -15.87
N SER A 162 -0.40 3.16 -16.48
CA SER A 162 -0.30 3.41 -17.92
C SER A 162 1.06 3.98 -18.33
N SER A 163 1.82 4.51 -17.37
CA SER A 163 3.22 4.92 -17.52
C SER A 163 4.20 3.74 -17.36
N ASP A 164 5.50 3.99 -17.54
CA ASP A 164 6.58 3.02 -17.26
C ASP A 164 6.80 2.72 -15.76
N ARG A 165 5.79 3.02 -14.92
CA ARG A 165 5.84 2.94 -13.46
C ARG A 165 4.83 1.97 -12.85
N ALA A 166 4.33 1.01 -13.62
CA ALA A 166 3.36 0.01 -13.16
C ALA A 166 3.80 -0.80 -11.91
N GLN A 167 5.10 -1.00 -11.72
CA GLN A 167 5.68 -1.57 -10.49
C GLN A 167 5.36 -0.74 -9.22
N ILE A 168 5.22 0.59 -9.34
CA ILE A 168 4.83 1.47 -8.23
C ILE A 168 3.36 1.22 -7.88
N THR A 169 2.49 1.05 -8.88
CA THR A 169 1.08 0.69 -8.66
C THR A 169 0.94 -0.63 -7.90
N ALA A 170 1.79 -1.62 -8.19
CA ALA A 170 1.79 -2.89 -7.45
C ALA A 170 2.07 -2.71 -5.95
N LEU A 171 3.02 -1.83 -5.60
CA LEU A 171 3.35 -1.49 -4.20
C LEU A 171 2.21 -0.73 -3.53
N ILE A 172 1.62 0.27 -4.20
CA ILE A 172 0.47 1.02 -3.67
C ILE A 172 -0.70 0.08 -3.35
N ILE A 173 -1.03 -0.84 -4.27
CA ILE A 173 -2.10 -1.82 -4.07
C ILE A 173 -1.77 -2.76 -2.90
N ALA A 174 -0.52 -3.25 -2.81
CA ALA A 174 -0.11 -4.13 -1.72
C ALA A 174 -0.23 -3.43 -0.36
N GLY A 175 0.23 -2.17 -0.24
CA GLY A 175 0.11 -1.38 0.98
C GLY A 175 -1.35 -1.13 1.37
N SER A 176 -2.19 -0.74 0.41
CA SER A 176 -3.62 -0.50 0.63
C SER A 176 -4.38 -1.77 1.04
N TRP A 177 -4.06 -2.92 0.42
CA TRP A 177 -4.67 -4.19 0.80
C TRP A 177 -4.27 -4.64 2.20
N VAL A 178 -2.98 -4.55 2.56
CA VAL A 178 -2.51 -4.90 3.91
C VAL A 178 -3.17 -4.00 4.97
N GLU A 179 -3.20 -2.69 4.76
CA GLU A 179 -3.79 -1.77 5.73
C GLU A 179 -5.29 -1.97 5.87
N GLY A 180 -6.02 -2.12 4.75
CA GLY A 180 -7.46 -2.41 4.80
C GLY A 180 -7.79 -3.71 5.51
N MET A 181 -6.97 -4.76 5.32
CA MET A 181 -7.10 -6.01 6.07
C MET A 181 -6.74 -5.84 7.55
N TYR A 182 -5.71 -5.04 7.87
CA TYR A 182 -5.32 -4.76 9.25
C TYR A 182 -6.45 -4.05 10.00
N LEU A 183 -7.00 -2.99 9.43
CA LEU A 183 -8.10 -2.22 10.01
C LEU A 183 -9.32 -3.12 10.23
N SER A 184 -9.71 -3.90 9.21
CA SER A 184 -10.88 -4.79 9.30
C SER A 184 -10.69 -5.91 10.32
N THR A 185 -9.52 -6.56 10.32
CA THR A 185 -9.25 -7.66 11.24
C THR A 185 -9.08 -7.18 12.68
N SER A 186 -8.49 -6.00 12.89
CA SER A 186 -8.37 -5.35 14.21
C SER A 186 -9.74 -5.07 14.84
N LEU A 187 -10.65 -4.46 14.07
CA LEU A 187 -12.02 -4.21 14.53
C LEU A 187 -12.75 -5.49 14.90
N ALA A 188 -12.59 -6.53 14.08
CA ALA A 188 -13.22 -7.83 14.31
C ALA A 188 -12.61 -8.62 15.49
N GLN A 189 -11.51 -8.17 16.09
CA GLN A 189 -10.93 -8.84 17.27
C GLN A 189 -11.71 -8.54 18.56
N GLU A 190 -12.28 -7.33 18.68
CA GLU A 190 -12.93 -6.89 19.92
C GLU A 190 -14.20 -7.70 20.20
N GLU A 191 -14.97 -7.98 19.14
CA GLU A 191 -16.19 -8.77 19.19
C GLU A 191 -16.26 -9.73 18.00
N TRP A 192 -16.68 -10.96 18.26
CA TRP A 192 -16.77 -11.98 17.22
C TRP A 192 -17.76 -11.56 16.12
N PRO A 193 -17.35 -11.49 14.84
CA PRO A 193 -18.22 -11.09 13.75
C PRO A 193 -19.42 -12.02 13.59
N ASN A 194 -20.53 -11.45 13.12
CA ASN A 194 -21.64 -12.24 12.62
C ASN A 194 -21.19 -13.10 11.43
N GLU A 195 -21.98 -14.12 11.09
CA GLU A 195 -21.63 -15.10 10.04
C GLU A 195 -21.31 -14.45 8.69
N GLU A 196 -21.99 -13.36 8.32
CA GLU A 196 -21.81 -12.66 7.05
C GLU A 196 -20.47 -11.92 6.98
N ILE A 197 -20.10 -11.18 8.03
CA ILE A 197 -18.80 -10.51 8.14
C ILE A 197 -17.69 -11.56 8.18
N ALA A 198 -17.90 -12.63 8.93
CA ALA A 198 -16.96 -13.73 9.08
C ALA A 198 -16.67 -14.41 7.73
N GLU A 199 -17.72 -14.73 6.95
CA GLU A 199 -17.60 -15.25 5.58
C GLU A 199 -16.90 -14.25 4.65
N ARG A 200 -17.19 -12.96 4.76
CA ARG A 200 -16.51 -11.94 3.95
C ARG A 200 -15.02 -11.85 4.24
N MET A 201 -14.63 -11.87 5.52
CA MET A 201 -13.23 -11.89 5.94
C MET A 201 -12.51 -13.14 5.42
N TRP A 202 -13.19 -14.29 5.45
CA TRP A 202 -12.67 -15.52 4.90
C TRP A 202 -12.40 -15.42 3.40
N HIS A 203 -13.33 -14.86 2.62
CA HIS A 203 -13.11 -14.64 1.18
C HIS A 203 -11.94 -13.69 0.91
N GLN A 204 -11.78 -12.64 1.72
CA GLN A 204 -10.65 -11.72 1.63
C GLN A 204 -9.29 -12.42 1.83
N CYS A 205 -9.23 -13.51 2.61
CA CYS A 205 -8.00 -14.25 2.82
C CYS A 205 -7.42 -14.81 1.51
N PHE A 206 -8.26 -15.12 0.51
CA PHE A 206 -7.80 -15.62 -0.79
C PHE A 206 -7.17 -14.51 -1.67
N SER A 207 -7.52 -13.25 -1.45
CA SER A 207 -6.93 -12.11 -2.18
C SER A 207 -5.44 -11.94 -1.88
N TYR A 208 -4.96 -12.46 -0.75
CA TYR A 208 -3.54 -12.57 -0.43
C TYR A 208 -2.72 -13.18 -1.59
N HIS A 209 -3.22 -14.28 -2.17
CA HIS A 209 -2.50 -14.96 -3.25
C HIS A 209 -2.50 -14.13 -4.54
N GLN A 210 -3.49 -13.26 -4.74
CA GLN A 210 -3.53 -12.36 -5.90
C GLN A 210 -2.55 -11.21 -5.72
N VAL A 211 -2.45 -10.63 -4.51
CA VAL A 211 -1.40 -9.65 -4.19
C VAL A 211 0.00 -10.26 -4.39
N LEU A 212 0.23 -11.48 -3.89
CA LEU A 212 1.49 -12.19 -4.07
C LEU A 212 1.85 -12.40 -5.55
N LYS A 213 0.89 -12.85 -6.37
CA LYS A 213 1.10 -13.06 -7.81
C LYS A 213 1.32 -11.74 -8.56
N MET A 214 0.61 -10.68 -8.19
CA MET A 214 0.78 -9.34 -8.73
C MET A 214 2.18 -8.80 -8.45
N LEU A 215 2.66 -8.89 -7.20
CA LEU A 215 4.02 -8.48 -6.82
C LEU A 215 5.09 -9.30 -7.56
N LYS A 216 4.85 -10.59 -7.78
CA LYS A 216 5.77 -11.49 -8.49
C LYS A 216 6.07 -11.05 -9.92
N ILE A 217 5.11 -10.42 -10.61
CA ILE A 217 5.30 -9.92 -11.98
C ILE A 217 6.45 -8.90 -12.04
N TYR A 218 6.60 -8.07 -11.01
CA TYR A 218 7.64 -7.06 -10.91
C TYR A 218 8.79 -7.45 -9.97
N LYS A 219 9.00 -8.75 -9.69
CA LYS A 219 10.07 -9.20 -8.78
C LYS A 219 11.49 -8.81 -9.24
N ASP A 220 11.68 -8.43 -10.50
CA ASP A 220 12.98 -7.97 -11.00
C ASP A 220 13.21 -6.47 -10.69
N TYR A 221 12.18 -5.76 -10.24
CA TYR A 221 12.29 -4.45 -9.60
C TYR A 221 12.57 -4.65 -8.10
N PRO A 222 13.74 -4.24 -7.57
CA PRO A 222 14.17 -4.60 -6.21
C PRO A 222 13.17 -4.25 -5.09
N PRO A 223 12.49 -3.08 -5.11
CA PRO A 223 11.41 -2.81 -4.17
C PRO A 223 10.31 -3.87 -4.14
N CYS A 224 9.83 -4.31 -5.31
CA CYS A 224 8.80 -5.34 -5.41
C CYS A 224 9.30 -6.71 -4.97
N ASP A 225 10.56 -7.07 -5.25
CA ASP A 225 11.17 -8.32 -4.79
C ASP A 225 11.17 -8.42 -3.26
N VAL A 226 11.55 -7.34 -2.58
CA VAL A 226 11.60 -7.28 -1.12
C VAL A 226 10.23 -7.56 -0.51
N VAL A 227 9.17 -6.91 -1.04
CA VAL A 227 7.80 -7.13 -0.58
C VAL A 227 7.29 -8.53 -0.98
N TYR A 228 7.55 -8.96 -2.22
CA TYR A 228 7.19 -10.28 -2.72
C TYR A 228 7.75 -11.39 -1.82
N ARG A 229 9.01 -11.30 -1.40
CA ARG A 229 9.64 -12.30 -0.52
C ARG A 229 9.01 -12.32 0.86
N LYS A 230 8.63 -11.18 1.43
CA LYS A 230 7.93 -11.12 2.72
C LYS A 230 6.55 -11.76 2.63
N PHE A 231 5.80 -11.53 1.55
CA PHE A 231 4.58 -12.30 1.29
C PHE A 231 4.92 -13.79 1.12
N LEU A 232 5.87 -14.16 0.28
CA LEU A 232 6.23 -15.56 0.06
C LEU A 232 6.61 -16.31 1.36
N GLU A 233 7.27 -15.65 2.30
CA GLU A 233 7.61 -16.18 3.63
C GLU A 233 6.36 -16.57 4.43
N LEU A 234 5.30 -15.76 4.35
CA LEU A 234 4.06 -15.93 5.11
C LEU A 234 3.01 -16.79 4.39
N GLU A 235 3.20 -17.06 3.09
CA GLU A 235 2.27 -17.85 2.27
C GLU A 235 1.90 -19.20 2.90
N PRO A 236 2.83 -20.02 3.45
CA PRO A 236 2.47 -21.30 4.04
C PRO A 236 1.48 -21.18 5.21
N ALA A 237 1.60 -20.13 6.03
CA ALA A 237 0.68 -19.88 7.13
C ALA A 237 -0.71 -19.48 6.61
N VAL A 238 -0.75 -18.65 5.56
CA VAL A 238 -2.00 -18.27 4.88
C VAL A 238 -2.68 -19.49 4.25
N THR A 239 -1.93 -20.32 3.51
CA THR A 239 -2.47 -21.55 2.89
C THR A 239 -3.03 -22.51 3.93
N ASN A 240 -2.34 -22.71 5.06
CA ASN A 240 -2.86 -23.54 6.13
C ASN A 240 -4.18 -23.00 6.71
N ILE A 241 -4.31 -21.67 6.82
CA ILE A 241 -5.56 -21.04 7.22
C ILE A 241 -6.65 -21.25 6.16
N THR A 242 -6.34 -21.07 4.87
CA THR A 242 -7.35 -21.15 3.78
C THR A 242 -7.78 -22.57 3.42
N GLU A 243 -6.98 -23.59 3.72
CA GLU A 243 -7.29 -25.01 3.49
C GLU A 243 -8.10 -25.66 4.63
N THR A 244 -8.21 -25.00 5.78
CA THR A 244 -8.92 -25.51 6.94
C THR A 244 -10.39 -25.03 6.95
N SER A 245 -11.31 -25.83 7.51
CA SER A 245 -12.75 -25.61 7.29
C SER A 245 -13.30 -24.31 7.92
N VAL A 246 -14.31 -23.71 7.28
CA VAL A 246 -15.06 -22.51 7.75
C VAL A 246 -15.57 -22.63 9.22
N ARG A 247 -15.73 -23.84 9.76
CA ARG A 247 -16.25 -24.07 11.13
C ARG A 247 -15.30 -23.68 12.26
N THR A 248 -14.02 -23.39 12.00
CA THR A 248 -13.03 -22.95 13.01
C THR A 248 -12.63 -21.48 12.83
N LEU A 249 -13.50 -20.69 12.20
CA LEU A 249 -13.22 -19.34 11.73
C LEU A 249 -12.61 -18.41 12.80
N LYS A 250 -12.93 -18.59 14.09
CA LYS A 250 -12.44 -17.70 15.15
C LYS A 250 -10.95 -17.77 15.40
N ASP A 251 -10.44 -18.97 15.59
CA ASP A 251 -9.01 -19.17 15.82
C ASP A 251 -8.21 -18.84 14.54
N HIS A 252 -8.82 -19.04 13.37
CA HIS A 252 -8.25 -18.67 12.08
C HIS A 252 -8.18 -17.16 11.87
N LEU A 253 -9.22 -16.40 12.23
CA LEU A 253 -9.21 -14.94 12.09
C LEU A 253 -8.17 -14.29 13.00
N LEU A 254 -7.99 -14.79 14.23
CA LEU A 254 -6.92 -14.31 15.12
C LEU A 254 -5.53 -14.64 14.55
N SER A 255 -5.36 -15.87 14.03
CA SER A 255 -4.10 -16.27 13.40
C SER A 255 -3.82 -15.45 12.14
N TYR A 256 -4.84 -15.17 11.34
CA TYR A 256 -4.74 -14.37 10.12
C TYR A 256 -4.43 -12.91 10.43
N HIS A 257 -5.07 -12.33 11.45
CA HIS A 257 -4.71 -10.99 11.92
C HIS A 257 -3.23 -10.89 12.29
N GLY A 258 -2.67 -11.90 12.99
CA GLY A 258 -1.24 -11.92 13.30
C GLY A 258 -0.34 -11.88 12.07
N ILE A 259 -0.73 -12.55 10.98
CA ILE A 259 -0.02 -12.51 9.68
C ILE A 259 -0.12 -11.11 9.07
N ILE A 260 -1.31 -10.52 9.06
CA ILE A 260 -1.53 -9.17 8.52
C ILE A 260 -0.78 -8.12 9.33
N LEU A 261 -0.72 -8.26 10.65
CA LEU A 261 0.05 -7.38 11.53
C LEU A 261 1.55 -7.48 11.22
N ASP A 262 2.10 -8.67 11.01
CA ASP A 262 3.51 -8.85 10.61
C ASP A 262 3.81 -8.20 9.24
N LEU A 263 2.89 -8.30 8.27
CA LEU A 263 3.00 -7.58 6.99
C LEU A 263 2.96 -6.07 7.18
N ARG A 264 2.04 -5.58 8.02
CA ARG A 264 1.90 -4.15 8.28
C ARG A 264 3.13 -3.57 8.95
N GLU A 265 3.63 -4.20 10.02
CA GLU A 265 4.85 -3.75 10.71
C GLU A 265 6.05 -3.76 9.76
N PHE A 266 6.15 -4.74 8.87
CA PHE A 266 7.16 -4.74 7.81
C PHE A 266 7.05 -3.51 6.88
N ILE A 267 5.83 -3.10 6.51
CA ILE A 267 5.56 -1.95 5.63
C ILE A 267 5.85 -0.61 6.32
N ILE A 268 5.41 -0.44 7.58
CA ILE A 268 5.45 0.87 8.24
C ILE A 268 6.79 1.16 8.93
N GLN A 269 7.59 0.13 9.25
CA GLN A 269 8.88 0.25 9.94
C GLN A 269 10.12 0.28 9.00
N ASN A 270 10.00 -0.09 7.71
CA ASN A 270 11.16 -0.35 6.84
C ASN A 270 11.07 0.19 5.42
#